data_AF-K2GGS7-F1
#
_entry.id   AF-K2GGS7-F1
#
_cell.length_a   1.000
_cell.length_b   1.000
_cell.length_c   1.000
_cell.angle_alpha   90.00
_cell.angle_beta   90.00
_cell.angle_gamma   90.00
#
_symmetry.space_group_name_H-M   'P 1'
#
loop_
_entity.id
_entity.type
_entity.pdbx_description
1 polymer ?
#
loop_
_entity_poly.entity_id
_entity_poly.type
_entity_poly.pdbx_seq_one_letter_code
_entity_poly.pdbx_strand_id
1 'polypeptide(L)'
;MVSQGAYFPQKNSPFVFIIPLNEEAKKYALVLTKDLRHHKIPCEIDLNAKKIQKSLQLATKLQANNALIIGDDEMNNKKAQFKDLNSREQNEINFDNIKIFIRNKYYNLKEQKA
;
A
#
# COMPACT_ATOMS: atom_id res chain seq x y z
N MET A 1 30.33 24.68 16.61
CA MET A 1 29.46 24.26 15.48
C MET A 1 28.02 24.36 15.97
N VAL A 2 27.22 25.26 15.40
CA VAL A 2 25.82 25.48 15.83
C VAL A 2 24.93 24.40 15.20
N SER A 3 24.50 23.44 16.00
CA SER A 3 23.45 22.48 15.61
C SER A 3 22.13 23.24 15.50
N GLN A 4 21.80 23.69 14.29
CA GLN A 4 20.43 24.12 14.01
C GLN A 4 19.53 22.88 14.15
N GLY A 5 18.55 22.95 15.05
CA GLY A 5 17.54 21.93 15.24
C GLY A 5 16.65 21.84 14.00
N ALA A 6 17.14 21.17 12.96
CA ALA A 6 16.36 20.85 11.78
C ALA A 6 15.30 19.82 12.19
N TYR A 7 14.06 20.28 12.34
CA TYR A 7 12.91 19.41 12.51
C TYR A 7 12.66 18.69 11.19
N PHE A 8 13.14 17.45 11.06
CA PHE A 8 12.77 16.60 9.95
C PHE A 8 11.30 16.20 10.15
N PRO A 9 10.37 16.57 9.25
CA PRO A 9 9.00 16.09 9.34
C PRO A 9 9.05 14.57 9.33
N GLN A 10 8.33 13.95 10.27
CA GLN A 10 8.30 12.50 10.40
C GLN A 10 7.98 11.87 9.04
N LYS A 11 8.77 10.87 8.68
CA LYS A 11 8.67 10.15 7.42
C LYS A 11 7.21 9.71 7.23
N ASN A 12 6.51 10.29 6.26
CA ASN A 12 5.14 9.91 5.97
C ASN A 12 5.14 8.45 5.49
N SER A 13 4.82 7.53 6.40
CA SER A 13 4.68 6.13 6.06
C SER A 13 3.46 5.96 5.15
N PRO A 14 3.61 5.30 3.98
CA PRO A 14 2.48 5.03 3.12
C PRO A 14 1.51 4.09 3.83
N PHE A 15 0.22 4.41 3.78
CA PHE A 15 -0.80 3.58 4.39
C PHE A 15 -0.93 2.23 3.68
N VAL A 16 -0.80 2.23 2.35
CA VAL A 16 -0.80 1.03 1.52
C VAL A 16 0.39 1.05 0.57
N PHE A 17 1.09 -0.07 0.51
CA PHE A 17 2.19 -0.32 -0.41
C PHE A 17 1.81 -1.39 -1.42
N ILE A 18 1.75 -1.05 -2.70
CA ILE A 18 1.25 -1.96 -3.75
C ILE A 18 2.43 -2.59 -4.51
N ILE A 19 2.41 -3.91 -4.63
CA ILE A 19 3.45 -4.76 -5.20
C ILE A 19 2.87 -5.50 -6.40
N PRO A 20 2.93 -4.89 -7.60
CA PRO A 20 2.48 -5.53 -8.84
C PRO A 20 3.58 -6.43 -9.43
N LEU A 21 3.30 -7.72 -9.66
CA LEU A 21 4.31 -8.67 -10.15
C LEU A 21 4.34 -8.82 -11.68
N ASN A 22 3.24 -8.53 -12.37
CA ASN A 22 3.14 -8.56 -13.83
C ASN A 22 2.73 -7.17 -14.38
N GLU A 23 2.76 -7.00 -15.71
CA GLU A 23 2.38 -5.72 -16.34
C GLU A 23 0.90 -5.36 -16.17
N GLU A 24 0.02 -6.36 -16.15
CA GLU A 24 -1.41 -6.13 -15.91
C GLU A 24 -1.68 -5.63 -14.49
N ALA A 25 -1.04 -6.23 -13.48
CA ALA A 25 -1.08 -5.72 -12.12
C ALA A 25 -0.51 -4.31 -12.02
N LYS A 26 0.53 -3.95 -12.79
CA LYS A 26 1.04 -2.56 -12.80
C LYS A 26 0.01 -1.58 -13.29
N LYS A 27 -0.69 -1.89 -14.38
CA LYS A 27 -1.78 -1.05 -14.91
C LYS A 27 -2.88 -0.89 -13.86
N TYR A 28 -3.32 -1.98 -13.24
CA TYR A 28 -4.33 -1.95 -12.20
C TYR A 28 -3.86 -1.17 -10.95
N ALA A 29 -2.64 -1.41 -10.48
CA ALA A 29 -2.03 -0.73 -9.34
C ALA A 29 -1.92 0.78 -9.56
N LEU A 30 -1.59 1.24 -10.78
CA LEU A 30 -1.58 2.65 -11.14
C LEU A 30 -2.97 3.28 -11.03
N VAL A 31 -4.00 2.61 -11.56
CA VAL A 31 -5.40 3.07 -11.48
C VAL A 31 -5.84 3.14 -10.02
N LEU A 32 -5.60 2.06 -9.25
CA LEU A 32 -5.93 1.99 -7.83
C LEU A 32 -5.24 3.10 -7.03
N THR A 33 -3.95 3.32 -7.29
CA THR A 33 -3.17 4.35 -6.60
C THR A 33 -3.69 5.75 -6.93
N LYS A 34 -4.06 6.00 -8.18
CA LYS A 34 -4.63 7.28 -8.60
C LYS A 34 -5.93 7.57 -7.84
N ASP A 35 -6.80 6.57 -7.72
CA ASP A 35 -8.06 6.66 -6.99
C ASP A 35 -7.83 6.92 -5.49
N LEU A 36 -6.95 6.14 -4.86
CA LEU A 36 -6.59 6.31 -3.45
C LEU A 36 -5.97 7.70 -3.16
N ARG A 37 -5.10 8.19 -4.04
CA ARG A 37 -4.53 9.54 -3.94
C ARG A 37 -5.60 10.63 -4.08
N HIS A 38 -6.61 10.42 -4.93
CA HIS A 38 -7.74 11.34 -5.05
C HIS A 38 -8.51 11.45 -3.72
N HIS A 39 -8.61 10.35 -2.98
CA HIS A 39 -9.16 10.31 -1.63
C HIS A 39 -8.20 10.79 -0.52
N LYS A 40 -7.07 11.43 -0.87
CA LYS A 40 -6.02 11.86 0.07
C LYS A 40 -5.43 10.73 0.92
N ILE A 41 -5.48 9.48 0.43
CA ILE A 41 -4.89 8.33 1.11
C ILE A 41 -3.43 8.21 0.66
N PRO A 42 -2.46 8.18 1.59
CA PRO A 42 -1.06 8.02 1.24
C PRO A 42 -0.80 6.58 0.77
N CYS A 43 -0.48 6.42 -0.51
CA CYS A 43 -0.23 5.12 -1.12
C CYS A 43 1.03 5.15 -1.99
N GLU A 44 1.78 4.07 -1.93
CA GLU A 44 3.01 3.88 -2.69
C GLU A 44 2.95 2.58 -3.47
N ILE A 45 3.67 2.55 -4.60
CA ILE A 45 3.60 1.45 -5.57
C ILE A 45 5.02 1.11 -6.00
N ASP A 46 5.35 -0.17 -6.01
CA ASP A 46 6.65 -0.66 -6.46
C ASP A 46 6.62 -1.01 -7.94
N LEU A 47 6.88 -0.02 -8.80
CA LEU A 47 6.94 -0.23 -10.25
C LEU A 47 8.07 -1.16 -10.69
N ASN A 48 9.08 -1.35 -9.82
CA ASN A 48 10.23 -2.20 -10.08
C ASN A 48 10.15 -3.57 -9.37
N ALA A 49 8.94 -3.98 -8.95
CA ALA A 49 8.66 -5.26 -8.31
C ALA A 49 8.98 -6.45 -9.22
N LYS A 50 10.27 -6.77 -9.36
CA LYS A 50 10.77 -7.98 -10.03
C LYS A 50 10.85 -9.16 -9.07
N LYS A 51 10.90 -8.90 -7.76
CA LYS A 51 11.02 -9.90 -6.69
C LYS A 51 10.19 -9.48 -5.48
N ILE A 52 9.18 -10.28 -5.14
CA ILE A 52 8.31 -10.11 -3.96
C ILE A 52 9.10 -9.76 -2.70
N GLN A 53 10.18 -10.50 -2.42
CA GLN A 53 11.03 -10.28 -1.24
C GLN A 53 11.62 -8.85 -1.17
N LYS A 54 12.11 -8.31 -2.30
CA LYS A 54 12.67 -6.95 -2.31
C LYS A 54 11.59 -5.89 -2.08
N SER A 55 10.43 -6.08 -2.69
CA SER A 55 9.29 -5.18 -2.54
C SER A 55 8.73 -5.20 -1.11
N LEU A 56 8.69 -6.37 -0.46
CA LEU A 56 8.35 -6.49 0.97
C LEU A 56 9.38 -5.80 1.86
N GLN A 57 10.68 -5.96 1.59
CA GLN A 57 11.71 -5.23 2.34
C GLN A 57 11.57 -3.72 2.17
N LEU A 58 11.22 -3.24 0.98
CA LEU A 58 10.89 -1.84 0.72
C LEU A 58 9.67 -1.38 1.52
N ALA A 59 8.56 -2.14 1.49
CA ALA A 59 7.36 -1.84 2.26
C ALA A 59 7.67 -1.69 3.76
N THR A 60 8.46 -2.61 4.32
CA THR A 60 8.91 -2.56 5.71
C THR A 60 9.83 -1.36 5.97
N LYS A 61 10.77 -1.05 5.06
CA LYS A 61 11.68 0.11 5.18
C LYS A 61 10.94 1.45 5.10
N LEU A 62 9.84 1.48 4.37
CA LEU A 62 8.92 2.61 4.29
C LEU A 62 7.93 2.64 5.47
N GLN A 63 7.97 1.62 6.34
CA GLN A 63 7.07 1.46 7.48
C GLN A 63 5.60 1.48 7.06
N ALA A 64 5.29 0.89 5.90
CA ALA A 64 3.92 0.84 5.42
C ALA A 64 3.01 0.09 6.39
N ASN A 65 1.78 0.55 6.57
CA ASN A 65 0.83 -0.15 7.43
C ASN A 65 0.33 -1.44 6.79
N ASN A 66 0.17 -1.42 5.47
CA ASN A 66 -0.35 -2.55 4.70
C ASN A 66 0.43 -2.72 3.40
N ALA A 67 0.56 -3.96 2.95
CA ALA A 67 1.12 -4.32 1.66
C ALA A 67 0.05 -5.03 0.81
N LEU A 68 -0.15 -4.57 -0.40
CA LEU A 68 -1.05 -5.15 -1.38
C LEU A 68 -0.22 -5.88 -2.44
N ILE A 69 -0.40 -7.18 -2.58
CA ILE A 69 0.31 -8.00 -3.57
C ILE A 69 -0.67 -8.35 -4.67
N ILE A 70 -0.24 -8.11 -5.91
CA ILE A 70 -1.05 -8.40 -7.10
C ILE A 70 -0.15 -9.11 -8.12
N GLY A 71 -0.32 -10.43 -8.19
CA GLY A 71 0.25 -11.28 -9.23
C GLY A 71 -0.68 -11.54 -10.41
N ASP A 72 -0.22 -12.45 -11.26
CA ASP A 72 -0.98 -12.95 -12.41
C ASP A 72 -2.22 -13.74 -11.96
N ASP A 73 -2.04 -14.61 -10.95
CA ASP A 73 -3.13 -15.41 -10.37
C ASP A 73 -4.21 -14.53 -9.73
N GLU A 74 -3.80 -13.54 -8.94
CA GLU A 74 -4.67 -12.51 -8.37
C GLU A 74 -5.45 -11.71 -9.42
N MET A 75 -4.79 -11.32 -10.53
CA MET A 75 -5.46 -10.62 -11.63
C MET A 75 -6.51 -11.50 -12.31
N ASN A 76 -6.19 -12.77 -12.56
CA ASN A 76 -7.10 -13.72 -13.21
C ASN A 76 -8.32 -14.01 -12.32
N ASN A 77 -8.11 -14.15 -11.01
CA ASN A 77 -9.16 -14.35 -10.03
C ASN A 77 -9.92 -13.06 -9.65
N LYS A 78 -9.47 -11.88 -10.12
CA LYS A 78 -9.98 -10.55 -9.73
C LYS A 78 -9.96 -10.30 -8.23
N LYS A 79 -8.99 -10.89 -7.55
CA LYS A 79 -8.81 -10.83 -6.09
C LYS A 79 -7.38 -10.46 -5.79
N ALA A 80 -7.17 -9.49 -4.92
CA ALA A 80 -5.83 -9.11 -4.50
C ALA A 80 -5.54 -9.66 -3.11
N GLN A 81 -4.28 -9.97 -2.86
CA GLN A 81 -3.84 -10.27 -1.50
C GLN A 81 -3.49 -8.98 -0.76
N PHE A 82 -4.28 -8.68 0.25
CA PHE A 82 -4.04 -7.60 1.18
C PHE A 82 -3.37 -8.14 2.44
N LYS A 83 -2.11 -7.80 2.63
CA LYS A 83 -1.31 -8.18 3.80
C LYS A 83 -1.20 -7.01 4.76
N ASP A 84 -1.70 -7.20 5.97
CA ASP A 84 -1.52 -6.24 7.05
C ASP A 84 -0.12 -6.43 7.66
N LEU A 85 0.69 -5.38 7.71
CA LEU A 85 2.03 -5.46 8.29
C LEU A 85 2.02 -5.26 9.82
N ASN A 86 0.93 -4.74 10.39
CA ASN A 86 0.73 -4.60 11.83
C ASN A 86 0.24 -5.91 12.45
N SER A 87 -0.87 -6.46 11.96
CA SER A 87 -1.44 -7.73 12.43
C SER A 87 -0.73 -8.96 11.86
N ARG A 88 0.08 -8.80 10.80
CA ARG A 88 0.69 -9.89 10.01
C ARG A 88 -0.33 -10.82 9.32
N GLU A 89 -1.59 -10.42 9.31
CA GLU A 89 -2.67 -11.16 8.67
C GLU A 89 -2.70 -10.91 7.17
N GLN A 90 -3.04 -11.95 6.42
CA GLN A 90 -3.19 -11.89 4.98
C GLN A 90 -4.64 -12.19 4.64
N ASN A 91 -5.28 -11.26 3.92
CA ASN A 91 -6.67 -11.35 3.54
C ASN A 91 -6.80 -11.20 2.02
N GLU A 92 -7.67 -12.00 1.43
CA GLU A 92 -7.95 -11.93 0.00
C GLU A 92 -9.18 -11.03 -0.22
N ILE A 93 -9.03 -9.99 -1.03
CA ILE A 93 -10.07 -8.97 -1.23
C ILE A 93 -10.33 -8.80 -2.72
N ASN A 94 -11.59 -8.88 -3.14
CA ASN A 94 -11.97 -8.61 -4.52
C ASN A 94 -11.55 -7.19 -4.93
N PHE A 95 -11.07 -7.05 -6.17
CA PHE A 95 -10.65 -5.76 -6.73
C PHE A 95 -11.73 -4.68 -6.67
N ASP A 96 -12.99 -5.06 -6.82
CA ASP A 96 -14.10 -4.13 -6.73
C ASP A 96 -14.24 -3.54 -5.31
N ASN A 97 -14.08 -4.39 -4.30
CA ASN A 97 -14.21 -4.03 -2.90
C ASN A 97 -12.93 -3.45 -2.29
N ILE A 98 -11.77 -3.66 -2.90
CA ILE A 98 -10.50 -3.29 -2.28
C ILE A 98 -10.33 -1.79 -2.07
N LYS A 99 -10.85 -1.00 -3.00
CA LYS A 99 -10.90 0.46 -2.91
C LYS A 99 -11.66 0.88 -1.66
N ILE A 100 -12.86 0.33 -1.49
CA ILE A 100 -13.77 0.62 -0.38
C ILE A 100 -13.16 0.13 0.93
N PHE A 101 -12.54 -1.04 0.94
CA PHE A 101 -11.88 -1.62 2.10
C PHE A 101 -10.72 -0.73 2.59
N ILE A 102 -9.79 -0.36 1.70
CA ILE A 102 -8.65 0.50 2.03
C ILE A 102 -9.17 1.85 2.55
N ARG A 103 -10.17 2.42 1.86
CA ARG A 103 -10.79 3.68 2.24
C ARG A 103 -11.36 3.62 3.64
N ASN A 104 -12.26 2.67 3.91
CA ASN A 104 -12.87 2.49 5.23
C ASN A 104 -11.81 2.29 6.31
N LYS A 105 -10.81 1.45 6.06
CA LYS A 105 -9.73 1.21 7.02
C LYS A 105 -8.94 2.48 7.35
N TYR A 106 -8.65 3.30 6.34
CA TYR A 106 -7.95 4.57 6.52
C TYR A 106 -8.77 5.60 7.32
N TYR A 107 -10.07 5.74 7.03
CA TYR A 107 -10.94 6.65 7.77
C TYR A 107 -11.11 6.23 9.23
N ASN A 108 -11.32 4.94 9.50
CA ASN A 108 -11.40 4.42 10.88
C ASN A 108 -10.13 4.72 11.69
N LEU A 109 -8.95 4.63 11.06
CA LEU A 109 -7.67 4.98 11.70
C LEU A 109 -7.48 6.47 11.95
N LYS A 110 -8.07 7.33 11.10
CA LYS A 110 -8.08 8.79 11.33
C LYS A 110 -9.03 9.19 12.43
N GLU A 111 -10.22 8.60 12.47
CA GLU A 111 -11.23 8.92 13.50
C GLU A 111 -10.80 8.46 14.89
N GLN A 112 -10.12 7.32 15.02
CA GLN A 112 -9.56 6.88 16.31
C GLN A 112 -8.38 7.74 16.82
N LYS A 113 -7.82 8.61 15.97
CA LYS A 113 -6.74 9.54 16.34
C LYS A 113 -7.21 10.99 16.50
N ALA A 114 -8.52 11.25 16.35
CA ALA A 114 -9.15 12.54 16.59
C ALA A 114 -9.72 12.57 18.02
#